data_AF-A0A945A9X7-F1
#
_entry.id   AF-A0A945A9X7-F1
#
_cell.length_a   1.000
_cell.length_b   1.000
_cell.length_c   1.000
_cell.angle_alpha   90.00
_cell.angle_beta   90.00
_cell.angle_gamma   90.00
#
_symmetry.space_group_name_H-M   'P 1'
#
loop_
_entity.id
_entity.type
_entity.pdbx_description
1 polymer ?
#
loop_
_entity_poly.entity_id
_entity_poly.type
_entity_poly.pdbx_seq_one_letter_code
_entity_poly.pdbx_strand_id
1 'polypeptide(L)'
;MTSRERIFAALLGERVDRVPTALGFRPTPVAQYAPNDYSGPLPDAVSVSFKTSESEADFQRKVRQVRYDTQLGTPALLANYRDWTYWHPDQRNPLAQATTAKEILDFPF
;
A
#
# COMPACT_ATOMS: atom_id res chain seq x y z
N MET A 1 12.34 -26.31 2.24
CA MET A 1 11.61 -26.02 0.99
C MET A 1 11.96 -24.61 0.52
N THR A 2 12.13 -24.37 -0.78
CA THR A 2 12.35 -23.02 -1.34
C THR A 2 11.05 -22.20 -1.33
N SER A 3 11.12 -20.87 -1.45
CA SER A 3 9.92 -20.01 -1.54
C SER A 3 9.00 -20.41 -2.70
N ARG A 4 9.59 -20.75 -3.85
CA ARG A 4 8.84 -21.20 -5.03
C ARG A 4 8.13 -22.53 -4.75
N GLU A 5 8.85 -23.53 -4.27
CA GLU A 5 8.26 -24.83 -3.90
C GLU A 5 7.12 -24.67 -2.90
N ARG A 6 7.30 -23.80 -1.90
CA ARG A 6 6.28 -23.53 -0.87
C ARG A 6 5.00 -22.96 -1.44
N ILE A 7 5.11 -22.00 -2.36
CA ILE A 7 3.94 -21.41 -3.03
C ILE A 7 3.19 -22.47 -3.84
N PHE A 8 3.90 -23.27 -4.64
CA PHE A 8 3.27 -24.30 -5.47
C PHE A 8 2.64 -25.42 -4.64
N ALA A 9 3.33 -25.92 -3.61
CA ALA A 9 2.78 -26.92 -2.70
C ALA A 9 1.50 -26.43 -2.01
N ALA A 10 1.49 -25.18 -1.51
CA ALA A 10 0.30 -24.60 -0.90
C ALA A 10 -0.87 -24.46 -1.90
N LEU A 11 -0.60 -24.04 -3.14
CA LEU A 11 -1.64 -23.92 -4.18
C LEU A 11 -2.24 -25.27 -4.59
N LEU A 12 -1.45 -26.34 -4.52
CA LEU A 12 -1.88 -27.71 -4.81
C LEU A 12 -2.53 -28.41 -3.60
N GLY A 13 -2.60 -27.75 -2.43
CA GLY A 13 -3.12 -28.34 -1.21
C GLY A 13 -2.17 -29.37 -0.57
N GLU A 14 -0.89 -29.34 -0.93
CA GLU A 14 0.15 -30.22 -0.41
C GLU A 14 0.72 -29.71 0.93
N ARG A 15 1.47 -30.57 1.61
CA ARG A 15 2.10 -30.24 2.89
C ARG A 15 3.25 -29.25 2.69
N VAL A 16 3.22 -28.15 3.43
CA VAL A 16 4.28 -27.14 3.48
C VAL A 16 5.04 -27.17 4.81
N ASP A 17 6.30 -26.70 4.79
CA ASP A 17 7.14 -26.54 5.99
C ASP A 17 6.73 -25.34 6.87
N ARG A 18 6.10 -24.33 6.26
CA ARG A 18 5.37 -23.23 6.91
C ARG A 18 4.37 -22.60 5.95
N VAL A 19 3.42 -21.81 6.46
CA VAL A 19 2.49 -21.03 5.63
C VAL A 19 3.28 -20.04 4.76
N PRO A 20 3.09 -20.04 3.42
CA PRO A 20 3.74 -19.05 2.55
C PRO A 20 3.24 -17.64 2.85
N THR A 21 4.15 -16.69 2.76
CA THR A 21 3.95 -15.28 3.12
C THR A 21 4.23 -14.38 1.93
N ALA A 22 3.38 -13.38 1.70
CA ALA A 22 3.56 -12.39 0.63
C ALA A 22 3.54 -10.98 1.20
N LEU A 23 4.33 -10.08 0.64
CA LEU A 23 4.38 -8.67 1.04
C LEU A 23 3.87 -7.77 -0.09
N GLY A 24 2.58 -7.43 -0.03
CA GLY A 24 1.99 -6.35 -0.81
C GLY A 24 1.71 -6.64 -2.28
N PHE A 25 0.96 -5.71 -2.88
CA PHE A 25 0.50 -5.74 -4.27
C PHE A 25 1.42 -4.99 -5.24
N ARG A 26 2.47 -4.36 -4.73
CA ARG A 26 3.39 -3.52 -5.50
C ARG A 26 4.84 -3.88 -5.16
N PRO A 27 5.78 -3.73 -6.12
CA PRO A 27 7.20 -3.89 -5.85
C PRO A 27 7.62 -2.99 -4.68
N THR A 28 7.99 -3.62 -3.57
CA THR A 28 8.46 -2.94 -2.37
C THR A 28 9.91 -3.35 -2.15
N PRO A 29 10.88 -2.43 -2.07
CA PRO A 29 12.24 -2.81 -1.79
C PRO A 29 12.32 -3.13 -0.29
N VAL A 30 12.14 -4.39 0.08
CA VAL A 30 12.03 -4.80 1.50
C VAL A 30 13.37 -4.71 2.21
N ALA A 31 14.46 -5.03 1.50
CA ALA A 31 15.81 -5.07 2.05
C ALA A 31 16.28 -3.73 2.64
N GLN A 32 15.79 -2.59 2.12
CA GLN A 32 16.13 -1.26 2.64
C GLN A 32 15.35 -0.88 3.92
N TYR A 33 14.29 -1.61 4.26
CA TYR A 33 13.47 -1.34 5.44
C TYR A 33 13.64 -2.39 6.54
N ALA A 34 14.36 -3.48 6.26
CA ALA A 34 14.64 -4.50 7.26
C ALA A 34 15.59 -3.92 8.33
N PRO A 35 15.30 -4.13 9.63
CA PRO A 35 16.26 -3.87 10.69
C PRO A 35 17.58 -4.61 10.43
N ASN A 36 18.71 -3.99 10.80
CA ASN A 36 20.05 -4.57 10.58
C ASN A 36 20.25 -5.93 11.27
N ASP A 37 19.43 -6.25 12.26
CA ASP A 37 19.44 -7.47 13.07
C ASP A 37 18.29 -8.44 12.73
N TYR A 38 17.52 -8.18 11.67
CA TYR A 38 16.43 -9.06 11.28
C TYR A 38 16.95 -10.42 10.76
N SER A 39 16.74 -11.47 11.56
CA SER A 39 17.09 -12.86 11.21
C SER A 39 15.88 -13.72 10.84
N GLY A 40 14.68 -13.12 10.75
CA GLY A 40 13.45 -13.83 10.42
C GLY A 40 13.40 -14.26 8.95
N PRO A 41 12.49 -15.18 8.59
CA PRO A 41 12.30 -15.55 7.20
C PRO A 41 11.79 -14.35 6.39
N LEU A 42 12.33 -14.18 5.18
CA LEU A 42 11.79 -13.22 4.22
C LEU A 42 10.43 -13.72 3.67
N PRO A 43 9.57 -12.81 3.19
CA PRO A 43 8.38 -13.18 2.43
C PRO A 43 8.73 -14.09 1.25
N ASP A 44 7.89 -15.08 0.99
CA ASP A 44 8.02 -16.01 -0.13
C ASP A 44 7.73 -15.34 -1.47
N ALA A 45 6.91 -14.29 -1.46
CA ALA A 45 6.68 -13.38 -2.58
C ALA A 45 6.75 -11.91 -2.12
N VAL A 46 7.54 -11.09 -2.80
CA VAL A 46 7.75 -9.67 -2.46
C VAL A 46 6.80 -8.74 -3.22
N SER A 47 6.19 -9.22 -4.29
CA SER A 47 5.12 -8.54 -4.98
C SER A 47 4.29 -9.53 -5.78
N VAL A 48 2.99 -9.27 -5.85
CA VAL A 48 2.08 -9.92 -6.80
C VAL A 48 1.60 -8.85 -7.78
N SER A 49 1.96 -9.01 -9.05
CA SER A 49 1.51 -8.10 -10.10
C SER A 49 0.22 -8.63 -10.70
N PHE A 50 -0.87 -7.89 -10.54
CA PHE A 50 -2.10 -8.12 -11.27
C PHE A 50 -2.11 -7.24 -12.51
N LYS A 51 -2.78 -7.68 -13.58
CA LYS A 51 -3.11 -6.75 -14.68
C LYS A 51 -3.94 -5.63 -14.09
N THR A 52 -3.55 -4.38 -14.36
CA THR A 52 -4.33 -3.20 -13.98
C THR A 52 -5.75 -3.35 -14.52
N SER A 53 -6.75 -3.31 -13.63
CA SER A 53 -8.15 -3.33 -14.03
C SER A 53 -8.54 -2.01 -14.71
N GLU A 54 -9.60 -2.00 -15.52
CA GLU A 54 -10.13 -0.76 -16.10
C GLU A 54 -10.51 0.26 -15.02
N SER A 55 -11.09 -0.22 -13.92
CA SER A 55 -11.41 0.57 -12.71
C SER A 55 -10.17 1.24 -12.12
N GLU A 56 -9.04 0.53 -12.06
CA GLU A 56 -7.80 1.09 -11.52
C GLU A 56 -7.13 2.05 -12.50
N ALA A 57 -7.20 1.79 -13.81
CA ALA A 57 -6.74 2.71 -14.84
C ALA A 57 -7.53 4.04 -14.83
N ASP A 58 -8.85 3.97 -14.65
CA ASP A 58 -9.72 5.14 -14.53
C ASP A 58 -9.42 5.96 -13.28
N PHE A 59 -9.21 5.29 -12.14
CA PHE A 59 -8.83 5.96 -10.91
C PHE A 59 -7.47 6.64 -11.03
N GLN A 60 -6.47 5.98 -11.60
CA GLN A 60 -5.17 6.60 -11.85
C GLN A 60 -5.27 7.82 -12.77
N ARG A 61 -6.17 7.82 -13.75
CA ARG A 61 -6.44 8.98 -14.61
C ARG A 61 -7.00 10.15 -13.80
N LYS A 62 -7.98 9.90 -12.94
CA LYS A 62 -8.62 10.90 -12.08
C LYS A 62 -7.65 11.47 -11.05
N VAL A 63 -6.87 10.62 -10.39
CA VAL A 63 -5.91 11.03 -9.36
C VAL A 63 -4.82 11.95 -9.90
N ARG A 64 -4.34 11.74 -11.13
CA ARG A 64 -3.33 12.61 -11.76
C ARG A 64 -3.79 14.06 -11.95
N GLN A 65 -5.11 14.31 -11.93
CA GLN A 65 -5.69 15.64 -12.09
C GLN A 65 -5.75 16.41 -10.76
N VAL A 66 -5.50 15.74 -9.63
CA VAL A 66 -5.51 16.35 -8.30
C VAL A 66 -4.10 16.81 -7.94
N ARG A 67 -3.96 18.04 -7.42
CA ARG A 67 -2.68 18.52 -6.88
C ARG A 67 -2.29 17.68 -5.67
N TYR A 68 -1.06 17.16 -5.66
CA TYR A 68 -0.51 16.45 -4.51
C TYR A 68 -0.26 17.42 -3.35
N ASP A 69 -0.83 17.12 -2.19
CA ASP A 69 -0.49 17.71 -0.90
C ASP A 69 -0.21 16.60 0.12
N THR A 70 0.02 16.98 1.38
CA THR A 70 0.35 16.06 2.48
C THR A 70 -0.78 15.10 2.86
N GLN A 71 -2.04 15.34 2.48
CA GLN A 71 -3.14 14.39 2.70
C GLN A 71 -3.28 13.38 1.58
N LEU A 72 -3.06 13.80 0.35
CA LEU A 72 -3.20 12.93 -0.82
C LEU A 72 -2.02 11.98 -0.98
N GLY A 73 -0.80 12.40 -0.62
CA GLY A 73 0.38 11.59 -0.88
C GLY A 73 0.57 11.29 -2.37
N THR A 74 1.31 10.25 -2.71
CA THR A 74 1.55 9.88 -4.13
C THR A 74 0.34 9.14 -4.73
N PRO A 75 0.18 9.11 -6.07
CA PRO A 75 -0.88 8.30 -6.71
C PRO A 75 -0.86 6.83 -6.32
N ALA A 76 0.34 6.29 -6.07
CA ALA A 76 0.51 4.91 -5.62
C ALA A 76 -0.04 4.72 -4.20
N LEU A 77 0.16 5.70 -3.32
CA LEU A 77 -0.40 5.69 -1.96
C LEU A 77 -1.93 5.81 -2.01
N LEU A 78 -2.47 6.68 -2.87
CA LEU A 78 -3.92 6.84 -3.06
C LEU A 78 -4.62 5.58 -3.57
N ALA A 79 -3.99 4.84 -4.48
CA ALA A 79 -4.52 3.57 -4.95
C ALA A 79 -4.69 2.58 -3.79
N ASN A 80 -3.69 2.50 -2.90
CA ASN A 80 -3.76 1.63 -1.72
C ASN A 80 -4.89 2.06 -0.76
N TYR A 81 -5.03 3.37 -0.46
CA TYR A 81 -6.10 3.87 0.41
C TYR A 81 -7.50 3.59 -0.14
N ARG A 82 -7.68 3.69 -1.46
CA ARG A 82 -8.93 3.33 -2.13
C ARG A 82 -9.23 1.84 -1.98
N ASP A 83 -8.26 0.99 -2.26
CA ASP A 83 -8.44 -0.47 -2.20
C ASP A 83 -8.70 -0.95 -0.75
N TRP A 84 -8.23 -0.19 0.23
CA TRP A 84 -8.53 -0.41 1.65
C TRP A 84 -9.81 0.30 2.14
N THR A 85 -10.55 0.96 1.24
CA THR A 85 -11.81 1.67 1.55
C THR A 85 -11.67 2.86 2.51
N TYR A 86 -10.45 3.38 2.68
CA TYR A 86 -10.16 4.54 3.55
C TYR A 86 -10.28 5.88 2.80
N TRP A 87 -10.69 5.87 1.54
CA TRP A 87 -10.78 7.06 0.69
C TRP A 87 -12.18 7.70 0.77
N HIS A 88 -12.28 8.82 1.50
CA HIS A 88 -13.50 9.64 1.59
C HIS A 88 -13.22 11.07 1.10
N PRO A 89 -13.28 11.34 -0.22
CA PRO A 89 -12.86 12.62 -0.80
C PRO A 89 -13.75 13.80 -0.37
N ASP A 90 -14.97 13.52 0.07
CA ASP A 90 -15.96 14.51 0.49
C ASP A 90 -15.82 14.92 1.98
N GLN A 91 -15.00 14.20 2.74
CA GLN A 91 -14.66 14.50 4.14
C GLN A 91 -13.24 15.04 4.22
N ARG A 92 -13.01 16.22 3.63
CA ARG A 92 -11.71 16.89 3.78
C ARG A 92 -11.57 17.39 5.22
N ASN A 93 -10.53 16.94 5.90
CA ASN A 93 -10.14 17.50 7.19
C ASN A 93 -9.91 19.01 7.01
N PRO A 94 -10.60 19.89 7.74
CA PRO A 94 -10.54 21.33 7.45
C PRO A 94 -9.17 21.96 7.76
N LEU A 95 -8.29 21.27 8.48
CA LEU A 95 -6.86 21.60 8.59
C LEU A 95 -6.12 21.55 7.24
N ALA A 96 -6.68 20.90 6.21
CA ALA A 96 -6.13 20.90 4.85
C ALA A 96 -6.08 22.31 4.23
N GLN A 97 -6.87 23.25 4.74
CA GLN A 97 -6.92 24.63 4.27
C GLN A 97 -6.02 25.57 5.09
N ALA A 98 -5.39 25.06 6.16
CA ALA A 98 -4.53 25.88 7.00
C ALA A 98 -3.24 26.23 6.24
N THR A 99 -3.00 27.52 6.06
CA THR A 99 -1.80 28.09 5.46
C THR A 99 -0.85 28.67 6.50
N THR A 100 -1.30 28.79 7.75
CA THR A 100 -0.51 29.31 8.87
C THR A 100 -0.60 28.42 10.10
N ALA A 101 0.42 28.46 10.97
CA ALA A 101 0.45 27.69 12.21
C ALA A 101 -0.67 28.10 13.19
N LYS A 102 -1.13 29.35 13.12
CA LYS A 102 -2.23 29.86 13.96
C LYS A 102 -3.56 29.20 13.59
N GLU A 103 -3.84 28.99 12.31
CA GLU A 103 -5.08 28.36 11.82
C GLU A 103 -5.22 26.91 12.29
N ILE A 104 -4.11 26.23 12.58
CA ILE A 104 -4.11 24.87 13.14
C ILE A 104 -4.53 24.90 14.62
N LEU A 105 -4.08 25.92 15.37
CA LEU A 105 -4.36 26.05 16.80
C LEU A 105 -5.81 26.45 17.10
N ASP A 106 -6.46 27.15 16.17
CA ASP A 106 -7.84 27.60 16.30
C ASP A 106 -8.86 26.50 15.93
N PHE A 107 -8.41 25.28 15.62
CA PHE A 107 -9.28 24.19 15.18
C PHE A 107 -9.93 23.43 16.35
N PRO A 108 -11.27 23.38 16.45
CA PRO A 108 -11.95 22.63 17.50
C PRO A 108 -11.91 21.13 17.19
N PHE A 109 -11.46 20.33 18.14
CA PHE A 109 -11.32 18.87 18.06
C PHE A 109 -12.67 18.15 17.87
#